data_AF-A0A6C1NMS3-F1
#
_entry.id   AF-A0A6C1NMS3-F1
#
_cell.length_a   1.000
_cell.length_b   1.000
_cell.length_c   1.000
_cell.angle_alpha   90.00
_cell.angle_beta   90.00
_cell.angle_gamma   90.00
#
_symmetry.space_group_name_H-M   'P 1'
#
loop_
_entity.id
_entity.type
_entity.pdbx_description
1 polymer ?
#
loop_
_entity_poly.entity_id
_entity_poly.type
_entity_poly.pdbx_seq_one_letter_code
_entity_poly.pdbx_strand_id
1 'polypeptide(L)'
;MTRRSISLPAALSVAALLPLAPLLHGTGTSDTPSYPSPTNAPVNAPSTAPGASVAHGAEAAEARAHSSREDRAHASRLWGAVGHGYAATAAMETLPEGMPEFFLEARDQLVWLNPEPDRWRDSDYPEMNEGFRYDHYIDLENIPDPSILDEAGDRWQFYAALLEAGVENPQRDVGFLPFAVVELQQRLVNGFVRWRTADDPVERRWIEERIINDAGIMGHYITDGSQPHHTTIHFNGWDEEQVPNPEGYTTDRGFHSRFETRFVNAHVEQDHVSPRAMAREARDLSHDVRGEVIDFVRYVNSYVEELYRIDRDHGFEPDEPADPVSLEFAAERIADGAAMLRDLWWSAWLESEAVAEGG
;
A
#
# COMPACT_ATOMS: atom_id res chain seq x y z
N MET A 1 31.35 -20.35 40.08
CA MET A 1 32.82 -20.38 39.92
C MET A 1 33.15 -21.64 39.15
N THR A 2 33.32 -21.61 37.83
CA THR A 2 34.60 -21.40 37.14
C THR A 2 34.35 -20.95 35.69
N ARG A 3 34.91 -19.80 35.29
CA ARG A 3 34.96 -19.33 33.88
C ARG A 3 36.17 -19.98 33.19
N ARG A 4 36.00 -20.47 31.96
CA ARG A 4 37.10 -20.73 31.02
C ARG A 4 36.98 -19.78 29.83
N SER A 5 37.78 -18.75 29.88
CA SER A 5 38.14 -17.85 28.78
C SER A 5 39.20 -18.51 27.91
N ILE A 6 38.98 -18.60 26.60
CA ILE A 6 39.99 -19.01 25.62
C ILE A 6 40.61 -17.73 25.05
N SER A 7 41.92 -17.62 25.22
CA SER A 7 42.80 -16.58 24.67
C SER A 7 43.30 -17.02 23.30
N LEU A 8 43.18 -16.16 22.29
CA LEU A 8 43.91 -16.27 21.02
C LEU A 8 45.04 -15.22 20.99
N PRO A 9 46.22 -15.54 20.41
CA PRO A 9 47.36 -14.64 20.40
C PRO A 9 47.31 -13.66 19.22
N ALA A 10 47.95 -12.51 19.41
CA ALA A 10 48.14 -11.45 18.43
C ALA A 10 49.52 -11.50 17.74
N ALA A 11 49.56 -10.79 16.59
CA ALA A 11 50.72 -10.29 15.82
C ALA A 11 51.35 -11.27 14.81
N LEU A 12 51.72 -10.88 13.58
CA LEU A 12 52.33 -9.62 13.13
C LEU A 12 51.99 -9.22 11.68
N SER A 13 52.17 -7.92 11.45
CA SER A 13 52.01 -7.09 10.27
C SER A 13 53.02 -7.35 9.14
N VAL A 14 52.61 -7.16 7.88
CA VAL A 14 53.47 -6.62 6.80
C VAL A 14 52.63 -5.69 5.91
N ALA A 15 53.06 -4.45 5.83
CA ALA A 15 52.53 -3.39 4.98
C ALA A 15 52.98 -3.55 3.51
N ALA A 16 52.09 -3.19 2.58
CA ALA A 16 52.47 -2.84 1.20
C ALA A 16 51.64 -1.63 0.75
N LEU A 17 52.33 -0.50 0.63
CA LEU A 17 51.88 0.75 0.02
C LEU A 17 51.84 0.62 -1.51
N LEU A 18 50.79 1.14 -2.15
CA LEU A 18 50.82 1.62 -3.54
C LEU A 18 50.02 2.93 -3.65
N PRO A 19 50.35 3.83 -4.61
CA PRO A 19 50.25 5.28 -4.41
C PRO A 19 48.96 5.92 -4.97
N LEU A 20 48.53 6.99 -4.30
CA LEU A 20 47.53 7.95 -4.78
C LEU A 20 48.10 8.83 -5.91
N ALA A 21 47.30 9.04 -6.96
CA ALA A 21 47.49 10.10 -7.94
C ALA A 21 46.83 11.42 -7.48
N PRO A 22 47.33 12.60 -7.86
CA PRO A 22 46.89 13.87 -7.28
C PRO A 22 45.67 14.47 -8.01
N LEU A 23 44.66 14.86 -7.23
CA LEU A 23 43.55 15.72 -7.65
C LEU A 23 43.99 17.19 -7.63
N LEU A 24 44.02 17.81 -8.81
CA LEU A 24 44.20 19.24 -8.99
C LEU A 24 42.90 19.99 -8.64
N HIS A 25 43.00 20.94 -7.71
CA HIS A 25 41.98 21.96 -7.47
C HIS A 25 41.99 22.99 -8.60
N GLY A 26 40.86 23.14 -9.29
CA GLY A 26 40.56 24.24 -10.21
C GLY A 26 39.27 24.92 -9.76
N THR A 27 39.40 26.18 -9.38
CA THR A 27 38.36 27.06 -8.86
C THR A 27 37.31 27.42 -9.92
N GLY A 28 36.07 27.62 -9.47
CA GLY A 28 34.89 27.73 -10.31
C GLY A 28 34.81 28.96 -11.22
N THR A 29 33.94 28.84 -12.22
CA THR A 29 32.98 29.86 -12.63
C THR A 29 31.72 29.15 -13.15
N SER A 30 30.58 29.64 -12.68
CA SER A 30 29.23 29.28 -13.05
C SER A 30 28.94 29.52 -14.53
N ASP A 31 28.51 28.48 -15.26
CA ASP A 31 27.81 28.61 -16.53
C ASP A 31 26.62 27.64 -16.54
N THR A 32 25.42 28.22 -16.52
CA THR A 32 24.13 27.55 -16.69
C THR A 32 23.95 27.10 -18.14
N PRO A 33 23.56 25.85 -18.43
CA PRO A 33 23.10 25.49 -19.77
C PRO A 33 21.61 25.83 -19.92
N SER A 34 21.32 26.79 -20.79
CA SER A 34 19.98 27.08 -21.32
C SER A 34 19.51 25.92 -22.22
N TYR A 35 18.36 25.33 -21.92
CA TYR A 35 17.65 24.45 -22.84
C TYR A 35 16.53 25.21 -23.58
N PRO A 36 16.32 24.96 -24.88
CA PRO A 36 15.40 25.73 -25.71
C PRO A 36 13.94 25.33 -25.51
N SER A 37 13.07 26.33 -25.41
CA SER A 37 11.61 26.19 -25.45
C SER A 37 11.12 25.67 -26.80
N PRO A 38 10.12 24.77 -26.85
CA PRO A 38 9.42 24.49 -28.09
C PRO A 38 8.41 25.60 -28.42
N THR A 39 8.54 26.08 -29.64
CA THR A 39 7.80 27.16 -30.30
C THR A 39 6.33 26.82 -30.58
N ASN A 40 5.46 27.79 -30.31
CA ASN A 40 4.10 27.88 -30.86
C ASN A 40 4.12 28.04 -32.39
N ALA A 41 3.21 27.36 -33.08
CA ALA A 41 2.79 27.68 -34.44
C ALA A 41 1.25 27.49 -34.58
N PRO A 42 0.60 28.21 -35.52
CA PRO A 42 -0.74 28.75 -35.29
C PRO A 42 -1.89 28.01 -36.01
N VAL A 43 -3.08 28.24 -35.45
CA VAL A 43 -4.44 28.36 -36.00
C VAL A 43 -4.64 28.06 -37.50
N ASN A 44 -5.64 27.22 -37.80
CA ASN A 44 -6.44 27.34 -39.02
C ASN A 44 -7.91 26.96 -38.77
N ALA A 45 -8.80 27.91 -39.05
CA ALA A 45 -10.25 27.73 -39.22
C ALA A 45 -10.62 28.17 -40.65
N PRO A 46 -11.71 27.64 -41.21
CA PRO A 46 -12.73 28.48 -41.86
C PRO A 46 -14.16 28.08 -41.41
N SER A 47 -15.07 28.99 -41.03
CA SER A 47 -15.97 29.84 -41.86
C SER A 47 -16.82 29.03 -42.86
N THR A 48 -18.16 29.05 -43.00
CA THR A 48 -19.33 29.79 -42.46
C THR A 48 -20.62 29.15 -43.04
N ALA A 49 -21.68 28.97 -42.22
CA ALA A 49 -23.17 29.09 -42.37
C ALA A 49 -23.91 28.81 -43.73
N PRO A 50 -25.27 28.68 -43.81
CA PRO A 50 -26.32 28.92 -42.80
C PRO A 50 -27.52 27.93 -42.74
N GLY A 51 -28.37 28.04 -41.70
CA GLY A 51 -29.82 27.78 -41.85
C GLY A 51 -30.55 27.05 -40.72
N ALA A 52 -31.43 27.81 -40.05
CA ALA A 52 -32.73 27.42 -39.50
C ALA A 52 -32.88 26.86 -38.07
N SER A 53 -33.71 27.62 -37.32
CA SER A 53 -34.70 27.22 -36.32
C SER A 53 -34.24 26.93 -34.90
N VAL A 54 -34.49 27.93 -34.07
CA VAL A 54 -34.52 27.92 -32.60
C VAL A 54 -35.69 27.08 -32.08
N ALA A 55 -35.42 26.25 -31.08
CA ALA A 55 -36.19 26.02 -29.85
C ALA A 55 -36.24 24.53 -29.45
N HIS A 56 -35.92 24.28 -28.17
CA HIS A 56 -35.88 22.98 -27.47
C HIS A 56 -34.53 22.25 -27.56
N GLY A 57 -33.60 22.59 -26.68
CA GLY A 57 -32.34 21.86 -26.54
C GLY A 57 -31.43 22.26 -25.37
N ALA A 58 -31.69 23.39 -24.70
CA ALA A 58 -30.82 23.87 -23.63
C ALA A 58 -30.94 23.04 -22.33
N GLU A 59 -32.15 22.64 -21.91
CA GLU A 59 -32.32 21.84 -20.68
C GLU A 59 -31.83 20.39 -20.81
N ALA A 60 -31.85 19.81 -22.02
CA ALA A 60 -31.36 18.45 -22.24
C ALA A 60 -29.82 18.37 -22.33
N ALA A 61 -29.16 19.46 -22.75
CA ALA A 61 -27.70 19.55 -22.81
C ALA A 61 -27.09 19.79 -21.42
N GLU A 62 -27.72 20.59 -20.56
CA GLU A 62 -27.29 20.80 -19.18
C GLU A 62 -27.53 19.57 -18.29
N ALA A 63 -28.64 18.86 -18.48
CA ALA A 63 -28.91 17.61 -17.77
C ALA A 63 -27.95 16.48 -18.19
N ARG A 64 -27.57 16.38 -19.47
CA ARG A 64 -26.54 15.43 -19.93
C ARG A 64 -25.13 15.83 -19.50
N ALA A 65 -24.85 17.12 -19.38
CA ALA A 65 -23.56 17.60 -18.88
C ALA A 65 -23.43 17.39 -17.35
N HIS A 66 -24.51 17.58 -16.58
CA HIS A 66 -24.55 17.30 -15.14
C HIS A 66 -24.53 15.79 -14.84
N SER A 67 -25.32 14.96 -15.56
CA SER A 67 -25.20 13.50 -15.46
C SER A 67 -23.81 13.04 -15.86
N SER A 68 -23.21 13.58 -16.93
CA SER A 68 -21.83 13.19 -17.30
C SER A 68 -20.73 13.66 -16.33
N ARG A 69 -21.02 14.59 -15.42
CA ARG A 69 -20.09 15.04 -14.36
C ARG A 69 -20.30 14.28 -13.06
N GLU A 70 -21.54 13.95 -12.72
CA GLU A 70 -21.87 13.09 -11.56
C GLU A 70 -21.54 11.61 -11.84
N ASP A 71 -21.77 11.13 -13.07
CA ASP A 71 -21.42 9.76 -13.51
C ASP A 71 -19.90 9.58 -13.71
N ARG A 72 -19.15 10.67 -13.95
CA ARG A 72 -17.67 10.64 -13.96
C ARG A 72 -17.05 10.69 -12.56
N ALA A 73 -17.82 11.04 -11.53
CA ALA A 73 -17.37 10.97 -10.14
C ALA A 73 -17.50 9.55 -9.53
N HIS A 74 -18.06 8.59 -10.27
CA HIS A 74 -18.22 7.19 -9.84
C HIS A 74 -17.24 6.21 -10.53
N ALA A 75 -16.20 6.71 -11.23
CA ALA A 75 -15.35 5.89 -12.07
C ALA A 75 -13.84 6.10 -11.84
N SER A 76 -13.35 5.59 -10.70
CA SER A 76 -11.98 5.03 -10.57
C SER A 76 -12.03 4.03 -9.39
N ARG A 77 -12.18 2.72 -9.61
CA ARG A 77 -11.17 1.76 -10.13
C ARG A 77 -9.83 1.90 -9.42
N LEU A 78 -9.94 1.60 -8.15
CA LEU A 78 -8.94 1.35 -7.13
C LEU A 78 -9.55 0.13 -6.41
N TRP A 79 -8.86 -0.58 -5.52
CA TRP A 79 -9.56 -1.49 -4.59
C TRP A 79 -10.84 -0.80 -4.15
N GLY A 80 -12.01 -1.37 -4.47
CA GLY A 80 -13.23 -0.54 -4.53
C GLY A 80 -13.35 0.14 -3.19
N ALA A 81 -13.30 1.48 -3.09
CA ALA A 81 -13.06 2.22 -1.84
C ALA A 81 -13.90 1.71 -0.63
N VAL A 82 -15.01 1.05 -0.94
CA VAL A 82 -15.79 0.12 -0.11
C VAL A 82 -14.97 -0.91 0.70
N GLY A 83 -14.14 -1.76 0.08
CA GLY A 83 -13.35 -2.81 0.77
C GLY A 83 -12.36 -2.23 1.78
N HIS A 84 -11.66 -1.15 1.41
CA HIS A 84 -10.85 -0.33 2.32
C HIS A 84 -11.67 0.21 3.49
N GLY A 85 -12.85 0.76 3.21
CA GLY A 85 -13.78 1.23 4.22
C GLY A 85 -14.22 0.12 5.17
N TYR A 86 -14.45 -1.10 4.67
CA TYR A 86 -14.86 -2.25 5.47
C TYR A 86 -13.74 -2.74 6.39
N ALA A 87 -12.52 -2.84 5.88
CA ALA A 87 -11.35 -3.19 6.67
C ALA A 87 -11.10 -2.17 7.78
N ALA A 88 -11.10 -0.87 7.44
CA ALA A 88 -10.92 0.21 8.41
C ALA A 88 -12.01 0.20 9.50
N THR A 89 -13.26 0.01 9.09
CA THR A 89 -14.41 -0.04 10.00
C THR A 89 -14.28 -1.20 10.98
N ALA A 90 -13.99 -2.40 10.47
CA ALA A 90 -13.82 -3.60 11.30
C ALA A 90 -12.58 -3.49 12.22
N ALA A 91 -11.50 -2.85 11.76
CA ALA A 91 -10.33 -2.58 12.59
C ALA A 91 -10.71 -1.66 13.77
N MET A 92 -11.43 -0.56 13.50
CA MET A 92 -11.91 0.36 14.53
C MET A 92 -12.87 -0.29 15.53
N GLU A 93 -13.75 -1.18 15.08
CA GLU A 93 -14.71 -1.91 15.92
C GLU A 93 -14.05 -2.92 16.86
N THR A 94 -12.83 -3.34 16.54
CA THR A 94 -12.09 -4.36 17.30
C THR A 94 -10.88 -3.81 18.04
N LEU A 95 -10.66 -2.48 18.00
CA LEU A 95 -9.57 -1.83 18.72
C LEU A 95 -9.69 -2.03 20.24
N PRO A 96 -8.58 -2.32 20.94
CA PRO A 96 -8.58 -2.37 22.40
C PRO A 96 -8.97 -1.03 23.04
N GLU A 97 -9.72 -1.09 24.15
CA GLU A 97 -10.17 0.08 24.92
C GLU A 97 -9.02 0.97 25.42
N GLY A 98 -7.79 0.46 25.46
CA GLY A 98 -6.60 1.19 25.87
C GLY A 98 -6.09 2.24 24.88
N MET A 99 -6.67 2.34 23.68
CA MET A 99 -6.33 3.40 22.72
C MET A 99 -6.75 4.80 23.22
N PRO A 100 -6.00 5.86 22.86
CA PRO A 100 -6.32 7.22 23.26
C PRO A 100 -7.61 7.69 22.59
N GLU A 101 -8.40 8.47 23.35
CA GLU A 101 -9.73 8.93 22.97
C GLU A 101 -9.77 9.63 21.60
N PHE A 102 -8.80 10.50 21.30
CA PHE A 102 -8.75 11.21 20.00
C PHE A 102 -8.68 10.25 18.80
N PHE A 103 -8.06 9.08 18.97
CA PHE A 103 -7.94 8.09 17.91
C PHE A 103 -9.26 7.33 17.73
N LEU A 104 -9.92 6.98 18.84
CA LEU A 104 -11.24 6.33 18.83
C LEU A 104 -12.32 7.26 18.22
N GLU A 105 -12.30 8.55 18.58
CA GLU A 105 -13.19 9.58 18.03
C GLU A 105 -12.97 9.82 16.53
N ALA A 106 -11.77 9.52 16.01
CA ALA A 106 -11.41 9.69 14.61
C ALA A 106 -11.91 8.56 13.67
N ARG A 107 -12.76 7.63 14.14
CA ARG A 107 -13.26 6.48 13.37
C ARG A 107 -13.65 6.82 11.93
N ASP A 108 -14.54 7.78 11.75
CA ASP A 108 -15.06 8.12 10.42
C ASP A 108 -13.97 8.72 9.51
N GLN A 109 -13.01 9.45 10.09
CA GLN A 109 -11.88 10.01 9.36
C GLN A 109 -10.89 8.91 8.95
N LEU A 110 -10.58 7.97 9.85
CA LEU A 110 -9.70 6.82 9.55
C LEU A 110 -10.29 5.94 8.44
N VAL A 111 -11.61 5.71 8.47
CA VAL A 111 -12.34 5.00 7.40
C VAL A 111 -12.27 5.78 6.08
N TRP A 112 -12.48 7.10 6.12
CA TRP A 112 -12.43 7.94 4.92
C TRP A 112 -11.04 8.03 4.30
N LEU A 113 -9.98 8.03 5.11
CA LEU A 113 -8.58 8.07 4.71
C LEU A 113 -8.03 6.72 4.23
N ASN A 114 -8.69 5.61 4.55
CA ASN A 114 -8.15 4.29 4.21
C ASN A 114 -7.88 4.09 2.70
N PRO A 115 -8.74 4.53 1.76
CA PRO A 115 -8.43 4.47 0.32
C PRO A 115 -7.64 5.69 -0.20
N GLU A 116 -7.10 6.56 0.66
CA GLU A 116 -6.49 7.84 0.24
C GLU A 116 -5.27 7.68 -0.68
N PRO A 117 -4.36 6.70 -0.48
CA PRO A 117 -3.23 6.50 -1.37
C PRO A 117 -3.60 6.27 -2.83
N ASP A 118 -4.74 5.63 -3.04
CA ASP A 118 -5.26 5.39 -4.36
C ASP A 118 -5.94 6.64 -4.96
N ARG A 119 -6.41 7.59 -4.15
CA ARG A 119 -6.96 8.88 -4.61
C ARG A 119 -5.90 9.88 -5.07
N TRP A 120 -4.73 9.91 -4.41
CA TRP A 120 -3.67 10.84 -4.81
C TRP A 120 -2.77 10.28 -5.92
N ARG A 121 -2.84 8.96 -6.17
CA ARG A 121 -2.07 8.31 -7.24
C ARG A 121 -2.79 8.59 -8.56
N ASP A 122 -2.22 9.51 -9.31
CA ASP A 122 -2.82 10.00 -10.55
C ASP A 122 -1.78 9.97 -11.67
N SER A 123 -2.11 9.25 -12.74
CA SER A 123 -1.24 9.13 -13.92
C SER A 123 -0.96 10.46 -14.62
N ASP A 124 -1.81 11.47 -14.42
CA ASP A 124 -1.59 12.82 -14.93
C ASP A 124 -0.53 13.58 -14.12
N TYR A 125 -0.18 13.10 -12.92
CA TYR A 125 0.90 13.62 -12.06
C TYR A 125 2.02 12.57 -11.91
N PRO A 126 2.93 12.46 -12.90
CA PRO A 126 3.88 11.36 -12.98
C PRO A 126 4.81 11.26 -11.77
N GLU A 127 5.26 12.37 -11.18
CA GLU A 127 6.11 12.35 -9.99
C GLU A 127 5.39 11.74 -8.77
N MET A 128 4.10 12.04 -8.62
CA MET A 128 3.27 11.46 -7.55
C MET A 128 3.05 9.97 -7.81
N ASN A 129 2.72 9.60 -9.05
CA ASN A 129 2.47 8.21 -9.39
C ASN A 129 3.73 7.34 -9.25
N GLU A 130 4.87 7.77 -9.79
CA GLU A 130 6.16 7.05 -9.66
C GLU A 130 6.62 6.93 -8.20
N GLY A 131 6.31 7.94 -7.38
CA GLY A 131 6.71 7.98 -5.97
C GLY A 131 6.01 6.95 -5.09
N PHE A 132 4.77 6.59 -5.40
CA PHE A 132 3.91 5.82 -4.48
C PHE A 132 3.28 4.55 -5.08
N ARG A 133 3.20 4.40 -6.41
CA ARG A 133 2.51 3.23 -7.00
C ARG A 133 3.13 1.88 -6.65
N TYR A 134 4.41 1.87 -6.30
CA TYR A 134 5.16 0.66 -5.96
C TYR A 134 4.98 0.21 -4.52
N ASP A 135 4.33 1.03 -3.68
CA ASP A 135 4.04 0.72 -2.29
C ASP A 135 2.73 -0.08 -2.15
N HIS A 136 1.99 -0.30 -3.24
CA HIS A 136 0.70 -0.99 -3.26
C HIS A 136 0.80 -2.52 -3.36
N TYR A 137 1.97 -3.08 -3.65
CA TYR A 137 2.11 -4.51 -3.86
C TYR A 137 3.50 -5.03 -3.49
N ILE A 138 3.61 -6.35 -3.45
CA ILE A 138 4.87 -7.06 -3.46
C ILE A 138 4.76 -8.38 -4.23
N ASP A 139 5.45 -8.50 -5.36
CA ASP A 139 5.48 -9.71 -6.18
C ASP A 139 6.53 -10.68 -5.60
N LEU A 140 6.12 -11.50 -4.63
CA LEU A 140 7.04 -12.38 -3.90
C LEU A 140 7.80 -13.36 -4.81
N GLU A 141 7.19 -13.80 -5.92
CA GLU A 141 7.80 -14.72 -6.86
C GLU A 141 8.98 -14.10 -7.64
N ASN A 142 9.05 -12.76 -7.69
CA ASN A 142 10.14 -12.04 -8.34
C ASN A 142 11.34 -11.78 -7.42
N ILE A 143 11.29 -12.21 -6.15
CA ILE A 143 12.41 -12.16 -5.22
C ILE A 143 13.28 -13.41 -5.43
N PRO A 144 14.51 -13.30 -5.99
CA PRO A 144 15.28 -14.49 -6.37
C PRO A 144 15.71 -15.38 -5.19
N ASP A 145 15.93 -14.77 -4.02
CA ASP A 145 16.22 -15.45 -2.76
C ASP A 145 15.31 -14.84 -1.66
N PRO A 146 14.38 -15.62 -1.06
CA PRO A 146 13.47 -15.12 -0.02
C PRO A 146 14.17 -14.45 1.17
N SER A 147 15.43 -14.80 1.47
CA SER A 147 16.21 -14.19 2.55
C SER A 147 16.49 -12.70 2.32
N ILE A 148 16.46 -12.23 1.07
CA ILE A 148 16.62 -10.80 0.74
C ILE A 148 15.57 -9.95 1.45
N LEU A 149 14.32 -10.43 1.51
CA LEU A 149 13.25 -9.73 2.21
C LEU A 149 13.42 -9.80 3.74
N ASP A 150 13.86 -10.94 4.26
CA ASP A 150 14.03 -11.17 5.71
C ASP A 150 15.19 -10.39 6.31
N GLU A 151 16.27 -10.22 5.56
CA GLU A 151 17.52 -9.62 6.02
C GLU A 151 17.58 -8.10 5.79
N ALA A 152 16.80 -7.58 4.86
CA ALA A 152 16.77 -6.14 4.59
C ALA A 152 16.22 -5.36 5.79
N GLY A 153 17.05 -4.44 6.33
CA GLY A 153 16.66 -3.59 7.45
C GLY A 153 15.79 -2.39 7.05
N ASP A 154 15.83 -1.98 5.78
CA ASP A 154 15.06 -0.88 5.22
C ASP A 154 14.82 -1.09 3.72
N ARG A 155 13.93 -0.27 3.12
CA ARG A 155 13.56 -0.41 1.70
C ARG A 155 14.75 -0.24 0.74
N TRP A 156 15.77 0.53 1.13
CA TRP A 156 16.91 0.82 0.27
C TRP A 156 17.93 -0.32 0.30
N GLN A 157 18.08 -0.98 1.45
CA GLN A 157 18.83 -2.23 1.55
C GLN A 157 18.15 -3.34 0.75
N PHE A 158 16.82 -3.46 0.84
CA PHE A 158 16.05 -4.39 0.02
C PHE A 158 16.24 -4.13 -1.47
N TYR A 159 16.06 -2.86 -1.89
CA TYR A 159 16.29 -2.43 -3.27
C TYR A 159 17.69 -2.77 -3.78
N ALA A 160 18.72 -2.45 -2.99
CA ALA A 160 20.11 -2.73 -3.35
C ALA A 160 20.39 -4.23 -3.47
N ALA A 161 19.85 -5.05 -2.56
CA ALA A 161 20.00 -6.50 -2.59
C ALA A 161 19.30 -7.12 -3.81
N LEU A 162 18.12 -6.62 -4.21
CA LEU A 162 17.45 -7.05 -5.43
C LEU A 162 18.24 -6.72 -6.70
N LEU A 163 18.85 -5.52 -6.76
CA LEU A 163 19.76 -5.17 -7.86
C LEU A 163 20.97 -6.10 -7.92
N GLU A 164 21.58 -6.41 -6.77
CA GLU A 164 22.72 -7.34 -6.68
C GLU A 164 22.32 -8.76 -7.11
N ALA A 165 21.09 -9.17 -6.80
CA ALA A 165 20.50 -10.43 -7.23
C ALA A 165 20.07 -10.45 -8.72
N GLY A 166 20.19 -9.33 -9.44
CA GLY A 166 19.95 -9.25 -10.89
C GLY A 166 18.54 -8.82 -11.29
N VAL A 167 17.72 -8.32 -10.36
CA VAL A 167 16.41 -7.73 -10.70
C VAL A 167 16.63 -6.34 -11.31
N GLU A 168 16.29 -6.15 -12.58
CA GLU A 168 16.62 -4.91 -13.31
C GLU A 168 15.83 -3.69 -12.83
N ASN A 169 14.55 -3.85 -12.47
CA ASN A 169 13.70 -2.77 -12.01
C ASN A 169 12.98 -3.16 -10.70
N PRO A 170 13.70 -3.27 -9.55
CA PRO A 170 13.14 -3.84 -8.33
C PRO A 170 11.85 -3.18 -7.84
N GLN A 171 11.73 -1.86 -7.96
CA GLN A 171 10.52 -1.14 -7.58
C GLN A 171 9.30 -1.58 -8.38
N ARG A 172 9.49 -1.82 -9.69
CA ARG A 172 8.40 -2.21 -10.60
C ARG A 172 8.14 -3.70 -10.57
N ASP A 173 9.20 -4.48 -10.59
CA ASP A 173 9.12 -5.93 -10.77
C ASP A 173 8.90 -6.64 -9.43
N VAL A 174 9.19 -6.00 -8.28
CA VAL A 174 9.00 -6.59 -6.96
C VAL A 174 8.06 -5.79 -6.07
N GLY A 175 8.15 -4.46 -6.02
CA GLY A 175 7.30 -3.63 -5.14
C GLY A 175 7.79 -3.56 -3.67
N PHE A 176 7.17 -2.68 -2.87
CA PHE A 176 7.66 -2.29 -1.54
C PHE A 176 6.60 -2.28 -0.43
N LEU A 177 5.43 -2.87 -0.65
CA LEU A 177 4.32 -2.81 0.32
C LEU A 177 4.72 -3.09 1.78
N PRO A 178 5.48 -4.16 2.11
CA PRO A 178 5.89 -4.41 3.50
C PRO A 178 6.65 -3.25 4.14
N PHE A 179 7.51 -2.57 3.36
CA PHE A 179 8.30 -1.46 3.86
C PHE A 179 7.47 -0.20 4.04
N ALA A 180 6.52 0.08 3.15
CA ALA A 180 5.60 1.20 3.30
C ALA A 180 4.79 1.10 4.60
N VAL A 181 4.30 -0.12 4.89
CA VAL A 181 3.59 -0.44 6.14
C VAL A 181 4.49 -0.22 7.37
N VAL A 182 5.69 -0.81 7.39
CA VAL A 182 6.61 -0.70 8.53
C VAL A 182 7.01 0.76 8.78
N GLU A 183 7.27 1.53 7.74
CA GLU A 183 7.62 2.94 7.87
C GLU A 183 6.47 3.79 8.43
N LEU A 184 5.23 3.51 8.02
CA LEU A 184 4.07 4.19 8.59
C LEU A 184 3.84 3.78 10.04
N GLN A 185 4.01 2.51 10.39
CA GLN A 185 3.94 2.07 11.78
C GLN A 185 4.97 2.81 12.64
N GLN A 186 6.22 2.93 12.18
CA GLN A 186 7.27 3.66 12.89
C GLN A 186 6.99 5.18 12.96
N ARG A 187 6.34 5.76 11.94
CA ARG A 187 5.85 7.16 12.01
C ARG A 187 4.77 7.30 13.08
N LEU A 188 3.88 6.32 13.23
CA LEU A 188 2.87 6.30 14.28
C LEU A 188 3.48 6.18 15.67
N VAL A 189 4.45 5.29 15.88
CA VAL A 189 5.19 5.18 17.16
C VAL A 189 5.76 6.55 17.54
N ASN A 190 6.50 7.18 16.63
CA ASN A 190 7.08 8.51 16.86
C ASN A 190 6.00 9.58 17.08
N GLY A 191 4.89 9.51 16.36
CA GLY A 191 3.73 10.38 16.54
C GLY A 191 3.18 10.28 17.96
N PHE A 192 2.89 9.07 18.44
CA PHE A 192 2.38 8.84 19.78
C PHE A 192 3.40 9.22 20.87
N VAL A 193 4.70 8.96 20.70
CA VAL A 193 5.75 9.43 21.63
C VAL A 193 5.70 10.95 21.77
N ARG A 194 5.62 11.67 20.64
CA ARG A 194 5.51 13.13 20.64
C ARG A 194 4.20 13.61 21.26
N TRP A 195 3.10 12.92 21.01
CA TRP A 195 1.80 13.24 21.60
C TRP A 195 1.81 13.12 23.13
N ARG A 196 2.40 12.03 23.66
CA ARG A 196 2.55 11.77 25.10
C ARG A 196 3.40 12.84 25.80
N THR A 197 4.43 13.34 25.12
CA THR A 197 5.41 14.28 25.67
C THR A 197 5.10 15.76 25.41
N ALA A 198 4.12 16.07 24.55
CA ALA A 198 3.72 17.44 24.28
C ALA A 198 2.93 18.05 25.46
N ASP A 199 3.41 19.15 26.03
CA ASP A 199 2.74 19.88 27.12
C ASP A 199 1.69 20.88 26.63
N ASP A 200 1.89 21.45 25.43
CA ASP A 200 0.97 22.44 24.86
C ASP A 200 -0.24 21.75 24.19
N PRO A 201 -1.48 22.06 24.61
CA PRO A 201 -2.68 21.45 24.03
C PRO A 201 -2.85 21.74 22.53
N VAL A 202 -2.34 22.88 22.04
CA VAL A 202 -2.43 23.22 20.61
C VAL A 202 -1.46 22.36 19.81
N GLU A 203 -0.20 22.26 20.23
CA GLU A 203 0.76 21.34 19.61
C GLU A 203 0.25 19.88 19.64
N ARG A 204 -0.30 19.45 20.78
CA ARG A 204 -0.83 18.08 20.92
C ARG A 204 -1.89 17.79 19.86
N ARG A 205 -2.81 18.72 19.61
CA ARG A 205 -3.82 18.59 18.54
C ARG A 205 -3.22 18.49 17.14
N TRP A 206 -2.18 19.26 16.81
CA TRP A 206 -1.51 19.13 15.51
C TRP A 206 -0.83 17.75 15.34
N ILE A 207 -0.36 17.16 16.43
CA ILE A 207 0.20 15.81 16.42
C ILE A 207 -0.91 14.78 16.21
N GLU A 208 -2.08 14.94 16.86
CA GLU A 208 -3.26 14.08 16.65
C GLU A 208 -3.66 14.05 15.17
N GLU A 209 -3.77 15.21 14.52
CA GLU A 209 -4.10 15.32 13.10
C GLU A 209 -3.11 14.55 12.21
N ARG A 210 -1.80 14.61 12.53
CA ARG A 210 -0.78 13.86 11.81
C ARG A 210 -0.87 12.36 12.05
N ILE A 211 -1.10 11.93 13.29
CA ILE A 211 -1.26 10.51 13.65
C ILE A 211 -2.45 9.92 12.88
N ILE A 212 -3.59 10.62 12.87
CA ILE A 212 -4.79 10.17 12.16
C ILE A 212 -4.52 10.04 10.65
N ASN A 213 -3.81 11.00 10.06
CA ASN A 213 -3.42 10.94 8.65
C ASN A 213 -2.54 9.72 8.35
N ASP A 214 -1.44 9.55 9.07
CA ASP A 214 -0.50 8.43 8.86
C ASP A 214 -1.18 7.07 9.14
N ALA A 215 -2.10 7.01 10.11
CA ALA A 215 -2.84 5.80 10.45
C ALA A 215 -3.85 5.40 9.37
N GLY A 216 -4.55 6.38 8.80
CA GLY A 216 -5.45 6.17 7.67
C GLY A 216 -4.70 5.66 6.44
N ILE A 217 -3.57 6.29 6.10
CA ILE A 217 -2.69 5.87 4.99
C ILE A 217 -2.15 4.45 5.20
N MET A 218 -1.73 4.09 6.43
CA MET A 218 -1.28 2.74 6.73
C MET A 218 -2.39 1.70 6.51
N GLY A 219 -3.63 2.10 6.80
CA GLY A 219 -4.81 1.29 6.54
C GLY A 219 -4.98 0.88 5.08
N HIS A 220 -4.59 1.76 4.14
CA HIS A 220 -4.56 1.44 2.72
C HIS A 220 -3.69 0.21 2.44
N TYR A 221 -2.40 0.32 2.77
CA TYR A 221 -1.39 -0.65 2.38
C TYR A 221 -1.57 -2.00 3.08
N ILE A 222 -2.12 -2.02 4.29
CA ILE A 222 -2.50 -3.28 4.93
C ILE A 222 -3.72 -3.92 4.28
N THR A 223 -4.69 -3.13 3.84
CA THR A 223 -5.84 -3.67 3.12
C THR A 223 -5.41 -4.23 1.77
N ASP A 224 -4.59 -3.51 1.01
CA ASP A 224 -3.95 -4.02 -0.21
C ASP A 224 -3.20 -5.32 0.09
N GLY A 225 -2.35 -5.32 1.12
CA GLY A 225 -1.55 -6.49 1.53
C GLY A 225 -2.37 -7.67 2.04
N SER A 226 -3.67 -7.48 2.33
CA SER A 226 -4.61 -8.55 2.68
C SER A 226 -5.22 -9.24 1.46
N GLN A 227 -4.96 -8.72 0.26
CA GLN A 227 -5.44 -9.32 -0.96
C GLN A 227 -4.37 -10.12 -1.73
N PRO A 228 -4.64 -11.39 -2.10
CA PRO A 228 -3.64 -12.22 -2.78
C PRO A 228 -3.05 -11.64 -4.07
N HIS A 229 -3.81 -10.93 -4.91
CA HIS A 229 -3.26 -10.27 -6.12
C HIS A 229 -2.28 -9.13 -5.82
N HIS A 230 -2.23 -8.57 -4.61
CA HIS A 230 -1.23 -7.56 -4.26
C HIS A 230 0.06 -8.19 -3.73
N THR A 231 0.13 -9.52 -3.66
CA THR A 231 1.28 -10.25 -3.13
C THR A 231 1.90 -11.20 -4.15
N THR A 232 1.56 -11.08 -5.45
CA THR A 232 1.94 -12.06 -6.48
C THR A 232 2.04 -11.46 -7.88
N ILE A 233 2.90 -12.06 -8.72
CA ILE A 233 2.95 -11.79 -10.17
C ILE A 233 1.65 -12.11 -10.91
N HIS A 234 0.78 -12.95 -10.34
CA HIS A 234 -0.51 -13.34 -10.91
C HIS A 234 -1.61 -12.29 -10.67
N PHE A 235 -1.28 -11.01 -10.57
CA PHE A 235 -2.22 -9.97 -10.13
C PHE A 235 -3.37 -9.72 -11.12
N ASN A 236 -3.12 -9.80 -12.42
CA ASN A 236 -4.10 -9.58 -13.50
C ASN A 236 -4.37 -10.89 -14.27
N GLY A 237 -4.70 -11.99 -13.60
CA GLY A 237 -4.77 -13.30 -14.25
C GLY A 237 -3.43 -14.05 -14.21
N TRP A 238 -3.50 -15.37 -14.34
CA TRP A 238 -2.35 -16.25 -14.18
C TRP A 238 -1.25 -15.93 -15.18
N ASP A 239 -0.02 -15.81 -14.69
CA ASP A 239 1.14 -15.45 -15.52
C ASP A 239 1.76 -16.71 -16.13
N GLU A 240 1.17 -17.17 -17.24
CA GLU A 240 1.64 -18.32 -17.99
C GLU A 240 3.00 -18.12 -18.67
N GLU A 241 3.48 -16.87 -18.78
CA GLU A 241 4.80 -16.58 -19.35
C GLU A 241 5.90 -16.95 -18.35
N GLN A 242 5.62 -16.79 -17.05
CA GLN A 242 6.57 -17.07 -15.97
C GLN A 242 6.33 -18.44 -15.30
N VAL A 243 5.06 -18.85 -15.13
CA VAL A 243 4.68 -20.05 -14.37
C VAL A 243 3.67 -20.91 -15.14
N PRO A 244 3.95 -22.21 -15.40
CA PRO A 244 2.99 -23.09 -16.06
C PRO A 244 1.62 -23.14 -15.38
N ASN A 245 0.55 -23.24 -16.17
CA ASN A 245 -0.84 -23.29 -15.69
C ASN A 245 -1.50 -24.65 -15.99
N PRO A 246 -1.11 -25.74 -15.30
CA PRO A 246 -1.69 -27.05 -15.55
C PRO A 246 -3.16 -27.16 -15.09
N GLU A 247 -3.60 -26.28 -14.18
CA GLU A 247 -4.93 -26.26 -13.59
C GLU A 247 -5.97 -25.48 -14.40
N GLY A 248 -5.53 -24.81 -15.48
CA GLY A 248 -6.42 -24.05 -16.37
C GLY A 248 -7.01 -22.81 -15.71
N TYR A 249 -6.27 -22.15 -14.83
CA TYR A 249 -6.65 -20.89 -14.20
C TYR A 249 -6.84 -19.78 -15.24
N THR A 250 -7.69 -18.80 -14.92
CA THR A 250 -7.96 -17.68 -15.82
C THR A 250 -6.70 -16.86 -16.11
N THR A 251 -6.50 -16.51 -17.38
CA THR A 251 -5.48 -15.54 -17.82
C THR A 251 -6.10 -14.19 -18.17
N ASP A 252 -7.39 -14.00 -17.84
CA ASP A 252 -8.09 -12.75 -18.08
C ASP A 252 -7.47 -11.62 -17.25
N ARG A 253 -6.95 -10.61 -17.98
CA ARG A 253 -6.36 -9.40 -17.40
C ARG A 253 -7.35 -8.55 -16.60
N GLY A 254 -8.65 -8.83 -16.69
CA GLY A 254 -9.69 -8.22 -15.88
C GLY A 254 -9.88 -8.82 -14.49
N PHE A 255 -9.26 -9.96 -14.16
CA PHE A 255 -9.57 -10.71 -12.93
C PHE A 255 -9.34 -9.90 -11.65
N HIS A 256 -8.25 -9.14 -11.58
CA HIS A 256 -7.93 -8.21 -10.48
C HIS A 256 -9.13 -7.35 -10.10
N SER A 257 -9.57 -6.50 -11.05
CA SER A 257 -10.68 -5.57 -10.87
C SER A 257 -12.04 -6.26 -10.71
N ARG A 258 -12.20 -7.46 -11.29
CA ARG A 258 -13.41 -8.27 -11.12
C ARG A 258 -13.56 -8.69 -9.66
N PHE A 259 -12.50 -9.23 -9.05
CA PHE A 259 -12.52 -9.66 -7.66
C PHE A 259 -12.61 -8.47 -6.70
N GLU A 260 -11.60 -7.61 -6.67
CA GLU A 260 -11.44 -6.63 -5.58
C GLU A 260 -12.41 -5.44 -5.63
N THR A 261 -12.86 -5.08 -6.82
CA THR A 261 -13.70 -3.90 -7.02
C THR A 261 -15.11 -4.35 -7.30
N ARG A 262 -15.33 -5.04 -8.43
CA ARG A 262 -16.69 -5.27 -8.91
C ARG A 262 -17.44 -6.25 -8.01
N PHE A 263 -16.85 -7.39 -7.68
CA PHE A 263 -17.49 -8.40 -6.84
C PHE A 263 -17.66 -7.90 -5.40
N VAL A 264 -16.61 -7.32 -4.80
CA VAL A 264 -16.69 -6.75 -3.45
C VAL A 264 -17.78 -5.68 -3.37
N ASN A 265 -17.83 -4.72 -4.30
CA ASN A 265 -18.86 -3.68 -4.30
C ASN A 265 -20.28 -4.21 -4.48
N ALA A 266 -20.43 -5.33 -5.20
CA ALA A 266 -21.74 -5.90 -5.49
C ALA A 266 -22.29 -6.75 -4.35
N HIS A 267 -21.41 -7.47 -3.63
CA HIS A 267 -21.83 -8.61 -2.81
C HIS A 267 -21.31 -8.62 -1.37
N VAL A 268 -20.20 -7.94 -1.09
CA VAL A 268 -19.67 -7.86 0.28
C VAL A 268 -20.35 -6.70 1.01
N GLU A 269 -20.62 -6.91 2.30
CA GLU A 269 -21.21 -5.92 3.18
C GLU A 269 -20.41 -5.91 4.49
N GLN A 270 -20.52 -4.85 5.28
CA GLN A 270 -19.81 -4.74 6.56
C GLN A 270 -20.14 -5.90 7.51
N ASP A 271 -21.39 -6.36 7.52
CA ASP A 271 -21.85 -7.47 8.37
C ASP A 271 -21.22 -8.83 7.98
N HIS A 272 -20.67 -8.94 6.77
CA HIS A 272 -19.84 -10.09 6.40
C HIS A 272 -18.42 -9.97 6.99
N VAL A 273 -17.89 -8.77 7.20
CA VAL A 273 -16.50 -8.56 7.60
C VAL A 273 -16.35 -8.48 9.12
N SER A 274 -17.14 -7.63 9.79
CA SER A 274 -16.94 -7.32 11.21
C SER A 274 -16.97 -8.54 12.13
N PRO A 275 -17.93 -9.49 12.01
CA PRO A 275 -17.93 -10.68 12.88
C PRO A 275 -16.67 -11.53 12.76
N ARG A 276 -16.07 -11.60 11.56
CA ARG A 276 -14.82 -12.34 11.31
C ARG A 276 -13.64 -11.62 11.94
N ALA A 277 -13.55 -10.30 11.81
CA ALA A 277 -12.50 -9.52 12.46
C ALA A 277 -12.61 -9.62 14.00
N MET A 278 -13.83 -9.56 14.55
CA MET A 278 -14.09 -9.70 15.99
C MET A 278 -13.69 -11.07 16.55
N ALA A 279 -13.68 -12.12 15.72
CA ALA A 279 -13.24 -13.45 16.12
C ALA A 279 -11.71 -13.57 16.29
N ARG A 280 -10.94 -12.58 15.83
CA ARG A 280 -9.47 -12.53 15.94
C ARG A 280 -9.09 -11.71 17.18
N GLU A 281 -8.34 -12.29 18.10
CA GLU A 281 -7.84 -11.57 19.29
C GLU A 281 -6.83 -10.50 18.90
N ALA A 282 -6.82 -9.37 19.62
CA ALA A 282 -5.82 -8.31 19.44
C ALA A 282 -4.44 -8.80 19.87
N ARG A 283 -3.43 -8.56 19.04
CA ARG A 283 -2.04 -8.94 19.30
C ARG A 283 -1.15 -7.72 19.50
N ASP A 284 -0.14 -7.88 20.36
CA ASP A 284 0.96 -6.93 20.49
C ASP A 284 2.13 -7.39 19.62
N LEU A 285 2.37 -6.66 18.54
CA LEU A 285 3.38 -6.93 17.52
C LEU A 285 4.67 -6.10 17.76
N SER A 286 4.73 -5.29 18.83
CA SER A 286 5.84 -4.34 19.08
C SER A 286 7.22 -4.97 19.17
N HIS A 287 7.29 -6.29 19.38
CA HIS A 287 8.55 -7.03 19.48
C HIS A 287 9.25 -7.23 18.13
N ASP A 288 8.50 -7.40 17.03
CA ASP A 288 9.02 -7.57 15.66
C ASP A 288 7.96 -7.24 14.60
N VAL A 289 7.57 -5.96 14.54
CA VAL A 289 6.57 -5.47 13.57
C VAL A 289 6.94 -5.84 12.12
N ARG A 290 8.24 -5.74 11.78
CA ARG A 290 8.71 -6.03 10.42
C ARG A 290 8.55 -7.52 10.08
N GLY A 291 8.93 -8.42 10.98
CA GLY A 291 8.71 -9.85 10.82
C GLY A 291 7.23 -10.17 10.66
N GLU A 292 6.37 -9.62 11.52
CA GLU A 292 4.92 -9.83 11.46
C GLU A 292 4.28 -9.33 10.15
N VAL A 293 4.74 -8.20 9.60
CA VAL A 293 4.26 -7.69 8.30
C VAL A 293 4.71 -8.59 7.15
N ILE A 294 5.96 -9.04 7.15
CA ILE A 294 6.48 -9.97 6.12
C ILE A 294 5.72 -11.30 6.19
N ASP A 295 5.51 -11.84 7.38
CA ASP A 295 4.76 -13.08 7.59
C ASP A 295 3.29 -12.94 7.19
N PHE A 296 2.67 -11.79 7.45
CA PHE A 296 1.30 -11.49 6.99
C PHE A 296 1.20 -11.52 5.46
N VAL A 297 2.13 -10.87 4.75
CA VAL A 297 2.14 -10.87 3.29
C VAL A 297 2.37 -12.27 2.72
N ARG A 298 3.26 -13.08 3.31
CA ARG A 298 3.47 -14.49 2.93
C ARG A 298 2.23 -15.34 3.19
N TYR A 299 1.57 -15.12 4.33
CA TYR A 299 0.30 -15.74 4.67
C TYR A 299 -0.76 -15.44 3.60
N VAL A 300 -0.89 -14.18 3.19
CA VAL A 300 -1.84 -13.76 2.14
C VAL A 300 -1.47 -14.34 0.77
N ASN A 301 -0.18 -14.33 0.39
CA ASN A 301 0.29 -14.96 -0.85
C ASN A 301 -0.04 -16.45 -0.92
N SER A 302 -0.06 -17.16 0.22
CA SER A 302 -0.42 -18.58 0.24
C SER A 302 -1.85 -18.88 -0.26
N TYR A 303 -2.73 -17.86 -0.33
CA TYR A 303 -4.08 -17.96 -0.86
C TYR A 303 -4.21 -17.68 -2.36
N VAL A 304 -3.13 -17.36 -3.08
CA VAL A 304 -3.19 -17.04 -4.52
C VAL A 304 -3.81 -18.19 -5.31
N GLU A 305 -3.28 -19.41 -5.18
CA GLU A 305 -3.87 -20.56 -5.90
C GLU A 305 -5.31 -20.86 -5.45
N GLU A 306 -5.66 -20.62 -4.19
CA GLU A 306 -7.03 -20.80 -3.71
C GLU A 306 -7.98 -19.79 -4.37
N LEU A 307 -7.59 -18.51 -4.46
CA LEU A 307 -8.34 -17.48 -5.18
C LEU A 307 -8.63 -17.90 -6.62
N TYR A 308 -7.62 -18.43 -7.33
CA TYR A 308 -7.77 -18.91 -8.69
C TYR A 308 -8.64 -20.17 -8.82
N ARG A 309 -8.58 -21.10 -7.86
CA ARG A 309 -9.50 -22.24 -7.80
C ARG A 309 -10.94 -21.78 -7.57
N ILE A 310 -11.15 -20.81 -6.68
CA ILE A 310 -12.48 -20.25 -6.40
C ILE A 310 -13.02 -19.54 -7.66
N ASP A 311 -12.22 -18.76 -8.37
CA ASP A 311 -12.66 -18.14 -9.62
C ASP A 311 -13.10 -19.18 -10.67
N ARG A 312 -12.32 -20.25 -10.83
CA ARG A 312 -12.63 -21.33 -11.77
C ARG A 312 -13.90 -22.10 -11.38
N ASP A 313 -14.07 -22.41 -10.10
CA ASP A 313 -15.06 -23.37 -9.63
C ASP A 313 -16.38 -22.71 -9.16
N HIS A 314 -16.30 -21.46 -8.67
CA HIS A 314 -17.41 -20.70 -8.07
C HIS A 314 -17.62 -19.32 -8.71
N GLY A 315 -16.55 -18.70 -9.21
CA GLY A 315 -16.58 -17.40 -9.90
C GLY A 315 -16.71 -16.19 -8.98
N PHE A 316 -16.37 -15.03 -9.52
CA PHE A 316 -16.50 -13.72 -8.87
C PHE A 316 -17.30 -12.74 -9.74
N GLU A 317 -18.38 -13.22 -10.36
CA GLU A 317 -19.19 -12.39 -11.25
C GLU A 317 -20.06 -11.39 -10.44
N PRO A 318 -19.92 -10.07 -10.68
CA PRO A 318 -20.62 -9.05 -9.90
C PRO A 318 -22.10 -8.92 -10.27
N ASP A 319 -22.47 -9.36 -11.47
CA ASP A 319 -23.82 -9.20 -12.02
C ASP A 319 -24.71 -10.45 -11.75
N GLU A 320 -24.14 -11.49 -11.13
CA GLU A 320 -24.79 -12.73 -10.73
C GLU A 320 -24.84 -12.87 -9.20
N PRO A 321 -25.78 -13.64 -8.62
CA PRO A 321 -25.75 -13.91 -7.18
C PRO A 321 -24.41 -14.51 -6.74
N ALA A 322 -23.80 -13.96 -5.70
CA ALA A 322 -22.54 -14.48 -5.19
C ALA A 322 -22.66 -15.92 -4.68
N ASP A 323 -21.74 -16.79 -5.11
CA ASP A 323 -21.54 -18.09 -4.48
C ASP A 323 -21.06 -17.87 -3.03
N PRO A 324 -21.60 -18.60 -2.02
CA PRO A 324 -21.17 -18.48 -0.64
C PRO A 324 -19.66 -18.66 -0.42
N VAL A 325 -18.99 -19.51 -1.21
CA VAL A 325 -17.54 -19.73 -1.11
C VAL A 325 -16.76 -18.49 -1.52
N SER A 326 -17.16 -17.86 -2.63
CA SER A 326 -16.55 -16.62 -3.12
C SER A 326 -16.77 -15.45 -2.15
N LEU A 327 -17.98 -15.33 -1.60
CA LEU A 327 -18.31 -14.31 -0.61
C LEU A 327 -17.53 -14.52 0.69
N GLU A 328 -17.46 -15.76 1.18
CA GLU A 328 -16.69 -16.13 2.38
C GLU A 328 -15.22 -15.76 2.21
N PHE A 329 -14.61 -16.14 1.09
CA PHE A 329 -13.20 -15.86 0.81
C PHE A 329 -12.92 -14.36 0.80
N ALA A 330 -13.75 -13.57 0.10
CA ALA A 330 -13.60 -12.12 0.07
C ALA A 330 -13.72 -11.50 1.47
N ALA A 331 -14.72 -11.90 2.25
CA ALA A 331 -14.94 -11.40 3.59
C ALA A 331 -13.80 -11.77 4.57
N GLU A 332 -13.27 -12.99 4.48
CA GLU A 332 -12.13 -13.43 5.31
C GLU A 332 -10.86 -12.66 4.98
N ARG A 333 -10.54 -12.41 3.70
CA ARG A 333 -9.38 -11.59 3.32
C ARG A 333 -9.47 -10.17 3.86
N ILE A 334 -10.63 -9.52 3.74
CA ILE A 334 -10.83 -8.17 4.30
C ILE A 334 -10.75 -8.20 5.83
N ALA A 335 -11.27 -9.24 6.48
CA ALA A 335 -11.19 -9.40 7.94
C ALA A 335 -9.76 -9.67 8.45
N ASP A 336 -8.94 -10.41 7.69
CA ASP A 336 -7.50 -10.58 7.94
C ASP A 336 -6.78 -9.22 7.91
N GLY A 337 -7.05 -8.41 6.87
CA GLY A 337 -6.55 -7.04 6.77
C GLY A 337 -6.97 -6.15 7.94
N ALA A 338 -8.25 -6.21 8.33
CA ALA A 338 -8.78 -5.45 9.47
C ALA A 338 -8.08 -5.81 10.78
N ALA A 339 -7.86 -7.10 11.05
CA ALA A 339 -7.21 -7.56 12.27
C ALA A 339 -5.72 -7.17 12.31
N MET A 340 -5.00 -7.31 11.19
CA MET A 340 -3.61 -6.86 11.09
C MET A 340 -3.49 -5.34 11.26
N LEU A 341 -4.40 -4.56 10.66
CA LEU A 341 -4.44 -3.11 10.79
C LEU A 341 -4.66 -2.67 12.24
N ARG A 342 -5.64 -3.28 12.91
CA ARG A 342 -5.89 -3.09 14.34
C ARG A 342 -4.64 -3.39 15.16
N ASP A 343 -4.02 -4.55 14.93
CA ASP A 343 -2.85 -4.99 15.69
C ASP A 343 -1.67 -4.02 15.50
N LEU A 344 -1.46 -3.48 14.30
CA LEU A 344 -0.42 -2.49 14.03
C LEU A 344 -0.68 -1.13 14.69
N TRP A 345 -1.91 -0.63 14.63
CA TRP A 345 -2.29 0.60 15.35
C TRP A 345 -2.10 0.43 16.87
N TRP A 346 -2.56 -0.70 17.41
CA TRP A 346 -2.43 -1.03 18.82
C TRP A 346 -0.96 -1.15 19.24
N SER A 347 -0.15 -1.84 18.44
CA SER A 347 1.28 -2.03 18.71
C SER A 347 2.04 -0.71 18.67
N ALA A 348 1.73 0.19 17.72
CA ALA A 348 2.34 1.51 17.68
C ALA A 348 2.07 2.33 18.95
N TRP A 349 0.86 2.21 19.51
CA TRP A 349 0.50 2.85 20.77
C TRP A 349 1.24 2.25 21.97
N LEU A 350 1.30 0.93 22.09
CA LEU A 350 2.02 0.24 23.15
C LEU A 350 3.52 0.53 23.11
N GLU A 351 4.12 0.41 21.94
CA GLU A 351 5.55 0.67 21.73
C GLU A 351 5.92 2.12 22.09
N SER A 352 5.03 3.08 21.78
CA SER A 352 5.26 4.49 22.13
C SER A 352 5.33 4.75 23.64
N GLU A 353 4.66 3.94 24.47
CA GLU A 353 4.76 4.01 25.93
C GLU A 353 6.14 3.56 26.38
N ALA A 354 6.59 2.39 25.92
CA ALA A 354 7.91 1.84 26.25
C ALA A 354 9.05 2.77 25.83
N VAL A 355 8.94 3.42 24.67
CA VAL A 355 9.92 4.39 24.18
C VAL A 355 9.91 5.68 25.01
N ALA A 356 8.73 6.19 25.38
CA ALA A 356 8.61 7.42 26.17
C ALA A 356 9.06 7.24 27.64
N GLU A 357 8.93 6.04 28.21
CA GLU A 357 9.41 5.73 29.56
C GLU A 357 10.91 5.42 29.62
N GLY A 358 11.50 4.96 28.52
CA GLY A 358 12.90 4.57 28.43
C GLY A 358 13.87 5.71 28.05
N GLY A 359 13.35 6.84 27.55
CA GLY A 359 14.11 8.04 27.21
C GLY A 359 14.08 9.10 28.31
#